data_AF-A0A848AWU5-F1
#
_entry.id   AF-A0A848AWU5-F1
#
_cell.length_a   1.000
_cell.length_b   1.000
_cell.length_c   1.000
_cell.angle_alpha   90.00
_cell.angle_beta   90.00
_cell.angle_gamma   90.00
#
_symmetry.space_group_name_H-M   'P 1'
#
loop_
_entity.id
_entity.type
_entity.pdbx_description
1 polymer ?
#
loop_
_entity_poly.entity_id
_entity_poly.type
_entity_poly.pdbx_seq_one_letter_code
_entity_poly.pdbx_strand_id
1 'polypeptide(L)'
;MNPYAEELFYEDDRLQARRDQPKFLNLCKAVAFLNQMKKPLKNYNGIEYIEVSREDIQQATELASELLGISLDDLSLPARNLLQLLLEMDRKTFTRKEVMDHTGWTKTRLHIHLTELIGMELVLPESSKRGQLQTYKLLYNGEGQDGRRFLIGFRP
;
A
#
# COMPACT_ATOMS: atom_id res chain seq x y z
N MET A 1 23.74 2.70 -6.37
CA MET A 1 22.78 2.01 -7.27
C MET A 1 21.87 1.12 -6.44
N ASN A 2 20.59 0.95 -6.81
CA ASN A 2 19.72 -0.03 -6.15
C ASN A 2 19.50 -1.23 -7.10
N PRO A 3 20.23 -2.36 -6.90
CA PRO A 3 20.09 -3.53 -7.76
C PRO A 3 18.73 -4.22 -7.60
N TYR A 4 18.02 -3.97 -6.49
CA TYR A 4 16.71 -4.57 -6.20
C TYR A 4 15.53 -3.69 -6.65
N ALA A 5 15.78 -2.62 -7.40
CA ALA A 5 14.72 -1.69 -7.81
C ALA A 5 13.59 -2.37 -8.59
N GLU A 6 13.89 -3.40 -9.37
CA GLU A 6 12.89 -4.19 -10.12
C GLU A 6 12.18 -5.24 -9.25
N GLU A 7 12.80 -5.69 -8.16
CA GLU A 7 12.19 -6.62 -7.19
C GLU A 7 11.20 -5.91 -6.24
N LEU A 8 11.41 -4.62 -6.01
CA LEU A 8 10.54 -3.76 -5.20
C LEU A 8 9.26 -3.47 -6.00
N PHE A 9 8.34 -4.42 -5.96
CA PHE A 9 7.08 -4.38 -6.70
C PHE A 9 6.18 -3.26 -6.17
N TYR A 10 5.75 -2.37 -7.06
CA TYR A 10 4.71 -1.39 -6.79
C TYR A 10 3.56 -1.67 -7.76
N GLU A 11 2.34 -1.77 -7.24
CA GLU A 11 1.16 -1.70 -8.10
C GLU A 11 1.03 -0.26 -8.61
N ASP A 12 1.54 0.00 -9.81
CA ASP A 12 1.57 1.31 -10.48
C ASP A 12 0.17 1.84 -10.84
N ASP A 13 -0.86 1.02 -10.67
CA ASP A 13 -2.25 1.34 -10.94
C ASP A 13 -2.84 2.38 -9.97
N ARG A 14 -2.09 2.77 -8.93
CA ARG A 14 -2.56 3.71 -7.88
C ARG A 14 -1.77 5.01 -7.85
N LEU A 15 -2.49 6.12 -7.67
CA LEU A 15 -1.89 7.45 -7.60
C LEU A 15 -0.95 7.60 -6.39
N GLN A 16 -1.34 7.12 -5.21
CA GLN A 16 -0.49 7.21 -4.03
C GLN A 16 0.75 6.32 -4.16
N ALA A 17 0.63 5.10 -4.69
CA ALA A 17 1.77 4.21 -4.94
C ALA A 17 2.81 4.87 -5.86
N ARG A 18 2.36 5.51 -6.96
CA ARG A 18 3.23 6.26 -7.88
C ARG A 18 3.92 7.44 -7.21
N ARG A 19 3.26 8.10 -6.26
CA ARG A 19 3.82 9.23 -5.50
C ARG A 19 4.83 8.77 -4.44
N ASP A 20 4.61 7.60 -3.84
CA ASP A 20 5.41 7.10 -2.73
C ASP A 20 6.60 6.25 -3.19
N GLN A 21 6.53 5.61 -4.35
CA GLN A 21 7.65 4.87 -4.97
C GLN A 21 8.96 5.68 -5.06
N PRO A 22 9.01 6.89 -5.66
CA PRO A 22 10.25 7.65 -5.72
C PRO A 22 10.75 8.07 -4.33
N LYS A 23 9.84 8.29 -3.37
CA LYS A 23 10.23 8.60 -1.98
C LYS A 23 10.89 7.39 -1.32
N PHE A 24 10.31 6.20 -1.49
CA PHE A 24 10.86 4.96 -0.95
C PHE A 24 12.23 4.64 -1.55
N LEU A 25 12.38 4.74 -2.87
CA LEU A 25 13.67 4.50 -3.53
C LEU A 25 14.74 5.50 -3.08
N ASN A 26 14.36 6.77 -2.83
CA ASN A 26 15.28 7.75 -2.26
C ASN A 26 15.62 7.45 -0.81
N LEU A 27 14.68 6.93 -0.02
CA LEU A 27 14.95 6.49 1.34
C LEU A 27 15.93 5.31 1.36
N CYS A 28 15.79 4.32 0.48
CA CYS A 28 16.75 3.23 0.32
C CYS A 28 18.16 3.75 -0.01
N LYS A 29 18.26 4.73 -0.92
CA LYS A 29 19.55 5.37 -1.26
C LYS A 29 20.15 6.10 -0.06
N ALA A 30 19.34 6.82 0.70
CA ALA A 30 19.78 7.56 1.88
C ALA A 30 20.29 6.61 2.98
N VAL A 31 19.58 5.51 3.24
CA VAL A 31 20.02 4.47 4.19
C VAL A 31 21.33 3.82 3.73
N ALA A 32 21.43 3.43 2.46
CA ALA A 32 22.67 2.87 1.92
C ALA A 32 23.84 3.85 2.02
N PHE A 33 23.61 5.14 1.81
CA PHE A 33 24.61 6.19 1.99
C PHE A 33 25.03 6.37 3.45
N LEU A 34 24.09 6.33 4.39
CA LEU A 34 24.40 6.34 5.83
C LEU A 34 25.26 5.13 6.22
N ASN A 35 25.01 3.96 5.62
CA ASN A 35 25.75 2.73 5.88
C ASN A 35 27.02 2.57 5.01
N GLN A 36 27.40 3.57 4.21
CA GLN A 36 28.43 3.44 3.16
C GLN A 36 29.77 2.89 3.64
N MET A 37 30.20 3.24 4.86
CA MET A 37 31.49 2.81 5.42
C MET A 37 31.58 1.30 5.67
N LYS A 38 30.43 0.60 5.68
CA LYS A 38 30.33 -0.84 5.89
C LYS A 38 30.14 -1.60 4.57
N LYS A 39 30.20 -0.91 3.42
CA LYS A 39 29.79 -1.46 2.12
C LYS A 39 31.00 -1.59 1.19
N PRO A 40 31.02 -2.64 0.33
CA PRO A 40 32.04 -2.77 -0.68
C PRO A 40 31.89 -1.64 -1.72
N LEU A 41 33.00 -1.01 -2.06
CA LEU A 41 33.06 -0.01 -3.12
C LEU A 41 33.15 -0.73 -4.48
N LYS A 42 32.28 -0.36 -5.41
CA LYS A 42 32.30 -0.85 -6.78
C LYS A 42 32.68 0.27 -7.73
N ASN A 43 33.18 -0.08 -8.91
CA ASN A 43 33.56 0.87 -9.94
C ASN A 43 32.84 0.54 -11.25
N TYR A 44 32.33 1.57 -11.93
CA TYR A 44 31.79 1.46 -13.27
C TYR A 44 32.30 2.64 -14.10
N ASN A 45 33.09 2.35 -15.13
CA ASN A 45 33.72 3.34 -16.01
C ASN A 45 34.45 4.48 -15.27
N GLY A 46 35.18 4.14 -14.19
CA GLY A 46 35.94 5.12 -13.40
C GLY A 46 35.12 5.85 -12.34
N ILE A 47 33.81 5.61 -12.25
CA ILE A 47 32.94 6.18 -11.21
C ILE A 47 32.76 5.14 -10.10
N GLU A 48 33.12 5.53 -8.87
CA GLU A 48 32.91 4.71 -7.68
C GLU A 48 31.46 4.81 -7.20
N TYR A 49 30.89 3.68 -6.82
CA TYR A 49 29.53 3.60 -6.32
C TYR A 49 29.38 2.50 -5.27
N ILE A 50 28.34 2.64 -4.45
CA ILE A 50 27.85 1.62 -3.54
C ILE A 50 26.50 1.09 -4.03
N GLU A 51 26.19 -0.14 -3.66
CA GLU A 51 24.90 -0.77 -3.93
C GLU A 51 24.06 -0.87 -2.67
N VAL A 52 22.76 -0.55 -2.78
CA VAL A 52 21.78 -0.81 -1.72
C VAL A 52 21.78 -2.31 -1.42
N SER A 53 21.83 -2.70 -0.14
CA SER A 53 21.70 -4.11 0.28
C SER A 53 20.29 -4.42 0.80
N ARG A 54 20.00 -5.71 1.04
CA ARG A 54 18.69 -6.12 1.60
C ARG A 54 18.46 -5.57 3.01
N GLU A 55 19.51 -5.42 3.80
CA GLU A 55 19.44 -4.80 5.13
C GLU A 55 19.08 -3.31 5.05
N ASP A 56 19.60 -2.59 4.06
CA ASP A 56 19.22 -1.18 3.82
C ASP A 56 17.75 -1.07 3.41
N ILE A 57 17.27 -2.00 2.58
CA ILE A 57 15.87 -2.07 2.16
C ILE A 57 14.97 -2.32 3.37
N GLN A 58 15.32 -3.27 4.22
CA GLN A 58 14.56 -3.56 5.44
C GLN A 58 14.46 -2.33 6.35
N GLN A 59 15.58 -1.65 6.62
CA GLN A 59 15.60 -0.41 7.40
C GLN A 59 14.76 0.69 6.74
N ALA A 60 14.85 0.85 5.41
CA ALA A 60 14.05 1.80 4.67
C ALA A 60 12.55 1.46 4.71
N THR A 61 12.17 0.18 4.69
CA THR A 61 10.79 -0.29 4.80
C THR A 61 10.19 0.02 6.17
N GLU A 62 10.94 -0.19 7.25
CA GLU A 62 10.51 0.16 8.60
C GLU A 62 10.25 1.67 8.70
N LEU A 63 11.20 2.50 8.27
CA LEU A 63 11.07 3.95 8.25
C LEU A 63 9.92 4.43 7.33
N ALA A 64 9.78 3.84 6.15
CA ALA A 64 8.72 4.20 5.21
C ALA A 64 7.34 3.86 5.75
N SER A 65 7.21 2.73 6.46
CA SER A 65 5.94 2.36 7.10
C SER A 65 5.55 3.40 8.14
N GLU A 66 6.49 3.91 8.93
CA GLU A 66 6.21 4.97 9.91
C GLU A 66 5.87 6.32 9.27
N LEU A 67 6.55 6.70 8.18
CA LEU A 67 6.43 8.02 7.56
C LEU A 67 5.30 8.13 6.53
N LEU A 68 5.07 7.07 5.77
CA LEU A 68 4.17 7.03 4.61
C LEU A 68 3.02 6.03 4.79
N GLY A 69 3.09 5.18 5.82
CA GLY A 69 2.10 4.13 6.04
C GLY A 69 0.76 4.64 6.55
N ILE A 70 -0.26 3.87 6.19
CA ILE A 70 -1.64 4.04 6.61
C ILE A 70 -1.78 3.50 8.03
N SER A 71 -2.43 4.26 8.91
CA SER A 71 -2.91 3.73 10.19
C SER A 71 -4.39 3.38 10.07
N LEU A 72 -4.79 2.20 10.56
CA LEU A 72 -6.21 1.91 10.77
C LEU A 72 -6.82 2.90 11.75
N ASP A 73 -6.01 3.54 12.60
CA ASP A 73 -6.50 4.52 13.57
C ASP A 73 -7.09 5.78 12.93
N ASP A 74 -6.68 6.08 11.69
CA ASP A 74 -7.17 7.21 10.92
C ASP A 74 -8.60 6.99 10.37
N LEU A 75 -9.12 5.75 10.43
CA LEU A 75 -10.49 5.41 10.04
C LEU A 75 -11.49 5.60 11.18
N SER A 76 -12.69 6.05 10.81
CA SER A 76 -13.89 6.00 11.65
C SER A 76 -14.22 4.56 12.06
N LEU A 77 -14.75 4.37 13.27
CA LEU A 77 -15.14 3.05 13.76
C LEU A 77 -16.06 2.28 12.78
N PRO A 78 -17.08 2.91 12.15
CA PRO A 78 -17.87 2.20 11.17
C PRO A 78 -17.08 1.82 9.92
N ALA A 79 -16.14 2.64 9.42
CA ALA A 79 -15.33 2.28 8.27
C ALA A 79 -14.38 1.12 8.58
N ARG A 80 -13.80 1.05 9.79
CA ARG A 80 -13.05 -0.14 10.24
C ARG A 80 -13.93 -1.39 10.27
N ASN A 81 -15.16 -1.26 10.78
CA ASN A 81 -16.11 -2.38 10.76
C ASN A 81 -16.46 -2.81 9.34
N LEU A 82 -16.66 -1.87 8.41
CA LEU A 82 -16.88 -2.20 7.00
C LEU A 82 -15.67 -2.95 6.42
N LEU A 83 -14.45 -2.49 6.70
CA LEU A 83 -13.24 -3.12 6.20
C LEU A 83 -13.11 -4.58 6.66
N GLN A 84 -13.45 -4.87 7.92
CA GLN A 84 -13.47 -6.24 8.45
C GLN A 84 -14.54 -7.10 7.76
N LEU A 85 -15.76 -6.57 7.61
CA LEU A 85 -16.83 -7.28 6.88
C LEU A 85 -16.44 -7.58 5.42
N LEU A 86 -15.71 -6.68 4.76
CA LEU A 86 -15.19 -6.92 3.41
C LEU A 86 -14.12 -8.01 3.36
N LEU A 87 -13.30 -8.16 4.42
CA LEU A 87 -12.36 -9.28 4.53
C LEU A 87 -13.10 -10.60 4.75
N GLU A 88 -14.14 -10.61 5.58
CA GLU A 88 -14.97 -11.79 5.85
C GLU A 88 -15.72 -12.30 4.60
N MET A 89 -16.02 -11.43 3.63
CA MET A 89 -16.60 -11.83 2.35
C MET A 89 -15.68 -12.71 1.51
N ASP A 90 -14.37 -12.77 1.81
CA ASP A 90 -13.33 -13.55 1.10
C ASP A 90 -13.34 -13.36 -0.43
N ARG A 91 -13.61 -12.13 -0.88
CA ARG A 91 -13.64 -11.77 -2.31
C ARG A 91 -12.88 -10.48 -2.54
N LYS A 92 -11.93 -10.52 -3.47
CA LYS A 92 -11.14 -9.35 -3.85
C LYS A 92 -11.90 -8.32 -4.66
N THR A 93 -12.96 -8.72 -5.37
CA THR A 93 -13.79 -7.82 -6.19
C THR A 93 -15.26 -7.97 -5.81
N PHE A 94 -15.95 -6.86 -5.60
CA PHE A 94 -17.34 -6.81 -5.16
C PHE A 94 -18.10 -5.60 -5.72
N THR A 95 -19.42 -5.66 -5.69
CA THR A 95 -20.33 -4.55 -5.97
C THR A 95 -20.94 -4.02 -4.68
N ARG A 96 -21.44 -2.77 -4.69
CA ARG A 96 -22.18 -2.22 -3.53
C ARG A 96 -23.38 -3.07 -3.14
N LYS A 97 -24.04 -3.70 -4.12
CA LYS A 97 -25.20 -4.57 -3.86
C LYS A 97 -24.79 -5.79 -3.04
N GLU A 98 -23.74 -6.50 -3.46
CA GLU A 98 -23.24 -7.66 -2.71
C GLU A 98 -22.85 -7.31 -1.28
N VAL A 99 -22.23 -6.15 -1.06
CA VAL A 99 -21.88 -5.69 0.29
C VAL A 99 -23.13 -5.38 1.12
N MET A 100 -24.15 -4.72 0.55
CA MET A 100 -25.41 -4.48 1.27
C MET A 100 -26.13 -5.80 1.60
N ASP A 101 -26.17 -6.74 0.67
CA ASP A 101 -26.80 -8.05 0.86
C ASP A 101 -26.07 -8.87 1.94
N HIS A 102 -24.75 -8.78 2.02
CA HIS A 102 -23.93 -9.48 3.03
C HIS A 102 -24.02 -8.84 4.42
N THR A 103 -24.00 -7.51 4.49
CA THR A 103 -23.85 -6.77 5.77
C THR A 103 -25.18 -6.25 6.34
N GLY A 104 -26.23 -6.18 5.53
CA GLY A 104 -27.49 -5.51 5.86
C GLY A 104 -27.40 -3.98 5.92
N TRP A 105 -26.29 -3.39 5.47
CA TRP A 105 -26.11 -1.94 5.53
C TRP A 105 -27.00 -1.20 4.53
N THR A 106 -27.50 -0.04 4.95
CA THR A 106 -28.23 0.85 4.05
C THR A 106 -27.28 1.44 3.00
N LYS A 107 -27.84 1.78 1.83
CA LYS A 107 -27.09 2.42 0.73
C LYS A 107 -26.31 3.65 1.18
N THR A 108 -26.91 4.49 2.03
CA THR A 108 -26.29 5.73 2.52
C THR A 108 -25.12 5.42 3.44
N ARG A 109 -25.30 4.51 4.41
CA ARG A 109 -24.23 4.11 5.34
C ARG A 109 -23.04 3.48 4.59
N LEU A 110 -23.34 2.58 3.66
CA LEU A 110 -22.30 1.97 2.81
C LEU A 110 -21.55 3.04 2.00
N HIS A 111 -22.27 3.97 1.37
CA HIS A 111 -21.63 5.00 0.54
C HIS A 111 -20.64 5.85 1.33
N ILE A 112 -21.00 6.30 2.54
CA ILE A 112 -20.15 7.14 3.38
C ILE A 112 -18.85 6.41 3.71
N HIS A 113 -18.94 5.22 4.29
CA HIS A 113 -17.76 4.51 4.77
C HIS A 113 -16.95 3.84 3.64
N LEU A 114 -17.58 3.43 2.55
CA LEU A 114 -16.86 2.98 1.36
C LEU A 114 -16.05 4.12 0.74
N THR A 115 -16.57 5.35 0.75
CA THR A 115 -15.83 6.54 0.28
C THR A 115 -14.60 6.80 1.14
N GLU A 116 -14.72 6.61 2.46
CA GLU A 116 -13.60 6.71 3.40
C GLU A 116 -12.51 5.67 3.10
N LEU A 117 -12.89 4.40 2.90
CA LEU A 117 -11.96 3.33 2.51
C LEU A 117 -11.29 3.58 1.16
N ILE A 118 -12.01 4.19 0.21
CA ILE A 118 -11.43 4.62 -1.08
C ILE A 118 -10.47 5.78 -0.90
N GLY A 119 -10.78 6.75 -0.04
CA GLY A 119 -9.90 7.88 0.26
C GLY A 119 -8.56 7.46 0.86
N MET A 120 -8.52 6.33 1.55
CA MET A 120 -7.31 5.72 2.08
C MET A 120 -6.68 4.68 1.15
N GLU A 121 -7.20 4.52 -0.07
CA GLU A 121 -6.78 3.50 -1.05
C GLU A 121 -6.80 2.05 -0.51
N LEU A 122 -7.60 1.77 0.53
CA LEU A 122 -7.85 0.41 1.03
C LEU A 122 -8.78 -0.37 0.10
N VAL A 123 -9.63 0.37 -0.64
CA VAL A 123 -10.52 -0.13 -1.70
C VAL A 123 -10.36 0.75 -2.93
N LEU A 124 -10.30 0.14 -4.12
CA LEU A 124 -10.27 0.88 -5.39
C LEU A 124 -11.56 0.69 -6.19
N PRO A 125 -12.16 1.77 -6.73
CA PRO A 125 -13.21 1.63 -7.72
C PRO A 125 -12.62 1.16 -9.06
N GLU A 126 -13.18 0.12 -9.65
CA GLU A 126 -12.79 -0.36 -10.98
C GLU A 126 -13.70 0.24 -12.05
N SER A 127 -13.12 0.56 -13.21
CA SER A 127 -13.87 1.04 -14.36
C SER A 127 -14.68 -0.09 -14.98
N SER A 128 -16.00 -0.06 -14.81
CA SER A 128 -16.92 -0.98 -15.49
C SER A 128 -17.16 -0.53 -16.94
N LYS A 129 -17.19 -1.48 -17.89
CA LYS A 129 -17.59 -1.19 -19.28
C LYS A 129 -19.03 -0.66 -19.33
N ARG A 130 -19.38 0.08 -20.38
CA ARG A 130 -20.73 0.64 -20.59
C ARG A 130 -21.79 -0.47 -20.43
N GLY A 131 -22.69 -0.32 -19.45
CA GLY A 131 -23.75 -1.29 -19.16
C GLY A 131 -23.44 -2.31 -18.06
N GLN A 132 -22.22 -2.34 -17.51
CA GLN A 132 -21.88 -3.17 -16.34
C GLN A 132 -22.03 -2.39 -15.04
N LEU A 133 -22.29 -3.12 -13.95
CA LEU A 133 -22.30 -2.57 -12.60
C LEU A 133 -20.87 -2.17 -12.21
N GLN A 134 -20.74 -1.06 -11.48
CA GLN A 134 -19.46 -0.63 -10.92
C GLN A 134 -18.98 -1.64 -9.88
N THR A 135 -17.76 -2.13 -10.06
CA THR A 135 -17.06 -3.02 -9.12
C THR A 135 -16.02 -2.25 -8.31
N TYR A 136 -15.63 -2.84 -7.19
CA TYR A 136 -14.66 -2.33 -6.23
C TYR A 136 -13.69 -3.46 -5.90
N LYS A 137 -12.40 -3.15 -5.84
CA LYS A 137 -11.32 -4.09 -5.51
C LYS A 137 -10.81 -3.82 -4.09
N LEU A 138 -10.82 -4.84 -3.22
CA LEU A 138 -10.22 -4.78 -1.89
C LEU A 138 -8.70 -4.97 -1.98
N LEU A 139 -7.93 -3.95 -1.59
CA LEU A 139 -6.47 -4.03 -1.57
C LEU A 139 -5.90 -4.46 -0.23
N TYR A 140 -6.63 -4.18 0.85
CA TYR A 140 -6.26 -4.55 2.20
C TYR A 140 -6.19 -6.08 2.39
N ASN A 141 -5.18 -6.57 3.11
CA ASN A 141 -4.96 -7.99 3.39
C ASN A 141 -4.85 -8.31 4.90
N GLY A 142 -5.25 -7.38 5.77
CA GLY A 142 -5.20 -7.60 7.22
C GLY A 142 -3.96 -7.01 7.91
N GLU A 143 -3.23 -6.11 7.26
CA GLU A 143 -2.07 -5.42 7.83
C GLU A 143 -2.48 -4.41 8.94
N GLY A 144 -1.58 -4.05 9.86
CA GLY A 144 -1.83 -2.98 10.84
C GLY A 144 -2.85 -3.28 11.95
N GLN A 145 -3.19 -4.55 12.19
CA GLN A 145 -4.06 -4.98 13.29
C GLN A 145 -3.44 -4.76 14.68
N ASP A 146 -2.11 -4.63 14.73
CA ASP A 146 -1.33 -4.28 15.91
C ASP A 146 -1.28 -2.76 16.19
N GLY A 147 -2.02 -1.96 15.41
CA GLY A 147 -2.05 -0.50 15.50
C GLY A 147 -0.86 0.19 14.83
N ARG A 148 0.04 -0.56 14.18
CA ARG A 148 1.16 0.02 13.45
C ARG A 148 0.74 0.50 12.06
N ARG A 149 1.45 1.52 11.59
CA ARG A 149 1.31 1.99 10.21
C ARG A 149 1.86 0.94 9.24
N PHE A 150 1.21 0.80 8.08
CA PHE A 150 1.59 -0.17 7.06
C PHE A 150 1.46 0.40 5.65
N LEU A 151 2.19 -0.19 4.70
CA LEU A 151 2.11 0.15 3.28
C LEU A 151 1.30 -0.93 2.56
N ILE A 152 0.26 -0.53 1.83
CA ILE A 152 -0.57 -1.47 1.05
C ILE A 152 0.20 -1.94 -0.18
N GLY A 153 0.21 -3.25 -0.44
CA GLY A 153 0.78 -3.84 -1.65
C GLY A 153 2.31 -3.90 -1.64
N PHE A 154 2.94 -3.49 -0.54
CA PHE A 154 4.38 -3.64 -0.37
C PHE A 154 4.69 -5.05 0.16
N ARG A 155 5.45 -5.82 -0.61
CA ARG A 155 6.03 -7.10 -0.17
C ARG A 155 7.55 -6.93 -0.13
N PRO A 156 8.20 -6.97 1.05
CA PRO A 156 9.65 -6.93 1.14
C PRO A 156 10.32 -8.19 0.57
#